data_AF-A0A521TSF2-F1
#
_entry.id   AF-A0A521TSF2-F1
#
_cell.length_a   1.000
_cell.length_b   1.000
_cell.length_c   1.000
_cell.angle_alpha   90.00
_cell.angle_beta   90.00
_cell.angle_gamma   90.00
#
_symmetry.space_group_name_H-M   'P 1'
#
loop_
_entity.id
_entity.type
_entity.pdbx_description
1 polymer ?
#
loop_
_entity_poly.entity_id
_entity_poly.type
_entity_poly.pdbx_seq_one_letter_code
_entity_poly.pdbx_strand_id
1 'polypeptide(L)' 'MLDACSKAVVFTNLRARPDLDADEMLVHALINLLTIIGEASSRISDATREANPQIAWRQIAATRNRVVHG' A
#
# COMPACT_ATOMS: atom_id res chain seq x y z
N MET A 1 0.25 -9.30 -3.41
CA MET A 1 -0.56 -8.06 -3.36
C MET A 1 -1.78 -8.22 -2.47
N LEU A 2 -2.72 -9.12 -2.79
CA LEU A 2 -3.95 -9.32 -2.00
C LEU A 2 -3.68 -9.51 -0.50
N ASP A 3 -2.77 -10.41 -0.12
CA ASP A 3 -2.39 -10.63 1.29
C ASP A 3 -1.90 -9.36 1.99
N ALA A 4 -1.09 -8.53 1.31
CA ALA A 4 -0.61 -7.28 1.88
C ALA A 4 -1.73 -6.25 2.07
N CYS A 5 -2.67 -6.16 1.11
CA CYS A 5 -3.85 -5.33 1.24
C CYS A 5 -4.72 -5.79 2.42
N SER A 6 -4.98 -7.10 2.53
CA SER A 6 -5.77 -7.67 3.62
C SER A 6 -5.14 -7.40 4.98
N LYS A 7 -3.82 -7.60 5.12
CA LYS A 7 -3.09 -7.29 6.35
C LYS A 7 -3.14 -5.81 6.70
N ALA A 8 -3.00 -4.92 5.72
CA ALA A 8 -3.07 -3.48 5.95
C ALA A 8 -4.44 -3.08 6.51
N VAL A 9 -5.53 -3.63 5.95
CA VAL A 9 -6.90 -3.42 6.46
C VAL A 9 -7.07 -3.98 7.87
N VAL A 10 -6.54 -5.17 8.15
CA VAL A 10 -6.62 -5.78 9.49
C VAL A 10 -5.85 -4.95 10.52
N PHE A 11 -4.66 -4.46 10.19
CA PHE A 11 -3.82 -3.70 11.12
C PHE A 11 -4.36 -2.30 11.40
N THR A 12 -5.07 -1.69 10.45
CA THR A 12 -5.73 -0.40 10.65
C THR A 12 -7.15 -0.52 11.20
N ASN A 13 -7.70 -1.73 11.30
CA ASN A 13 -9.05 -1.92 11.82
C ASN A 13 -9.16 -1.41 13.26
N LEU A 14 -10.19 -0.59 13.54
CA LEU A 14 -10.43 0.06 14.83
C LEU A 14 -9.28 1.00 15.30
N ARG A 15 -8.38 1.40 14.40
CA ARG A 15 -7.34 2.40 14.67
C ARG A 15 -7.73 3.75 14.11
N ALA A 16 -7.38 4.81 14.83
CA ALA A 16 -7.48 6.19 14.40
C ALA A 16 -6.10 6.73 13.99
N ARG A 17 -6.08 7.88 13.29
CA ARG A 17 -4.82 8.51 12.87
C ARG A 17 -3.81 8.73 14.01
N PRO A 18 -4.19 9.16 15.22
CA PRO A 18 -3.25 9.34 16.33
C PRO A 18 -2.55 8.05 16.76
N ASP A 19 -3.13 6.88 16.51
CA ASP A 19 -2.48 5.60 16.83
C ASP A 19 -1.18 5.40 16.05
N LEU A 20 -1.08 5.98 14.85
CA LEU A 20 0.16 5.94 14.08
C LEU A 20 1.28 6.79 14.70
N ASP A 21 0.93 7.83 15.46
CA ASP A 21 1.94 8.65 16.15
C ASP A 21 2.41 7.98 17.46
N ALA A 22 1.60 7.06 18.01
CA ALA A 22 1.85 6.38 19.28
C ALA A 22 2.40 4.94 19.13
N ASP A 23 2.27 4.33 17.94
CA ASP A 23 2.65 2.93 17.68
C ASP A 23 3.62 2.85 16.49
N GLU A 24 4.91 2.93 16.79
CA GLU A 24 5.97 2.87 15.79
C GLU A 24 5.98 1.53 15.02
N MET A 25 5.63 0.43 15.69
CA MET A 25 5.55 -0.88 15.06
C MET A 25 4.44 -0.92 14.00
N LEU A 26 3.28 -0.33 14.29
CA LEU A 26 2.19 -0.18 13.33
C LEU A 26 2.63 0.62 12.11
N VAL A 27 3.36 1.72 12.30
CA VAL A 27 3.92 2.52 11.19
C VAL A 27 4.84 1.69 10.32
N HIS A 28 5.85 1.03 10.91
CA HIS A 28 6.79 0.18 10.15
C HIS A 28 6.09 -0.96 9.42
N ALA A 29 5.10 -1.59 10.05
CA ALA A 29 4.30 -2.64 9.43
C ALA A 29 3.54 -2.11 8.20
N LEU A 30 2.88 -0.95 8.31
CA LEU A 30 2.16 -0.34 7.19
C LEU A 30 3.09 0.13 6.07
N ILE A 31 4.24 0.71 6.40
CA ILE A 31 5.28 1.09 5.43
C ILE A 31 5.70 -0.13 4.59
N ASN A 32 5.99 -1.26 5.24
CA ASN A 32 6.36 -2.49 4.57
C ASN A 32 5.23 -3.03 3.67
N LEU A 33 3.99 -3.04 4.15
CA LEU A 33 2.83 -3.52 3.39
C LEU A 33 2.58 -2.63 2.15
N LEU A 34 2.63 -1.30 2.30
CA LEU A 34 2.49 -0.36 1.19
C LEU A 34 3.61 -0.50 0.16
N THR A 35 4.84 -0.79 0.60
CA THR A 35 5.98 -1.08 -0.28
C THR A 35 5.72 -2.31 -1.14
N ILE A 36 5.23 -3.40 -0.54
CA ILE A 36 4.86 -4.64 -1.26
C ILE A 36 3.74 -4.38 -2.27
N ILE A 37 2.73 -3.59 -1.90
CA ILE A 37 1.60 -3.26 -2.79
C ILE A 37 2.07 -2.43 -3.99
N GLY A 38 2.90 -1.40 -3.75
CA GLY A 38 3.45 -0.55 -4.81
C GLY A 38 4.34 -1.34 -5.78
N GLU A 39 5.23 -2.19 -5.25
CA GLU A 39 6.10 -3.06 -6.07
C GLU A 39 5.30 -4.08 -6.88
N ALA A 40 4.26 -4.69 -6.29
CA ALA A 40 3.42 -5.62 -7.03
C ALA A 40 2.65 -4.91 -8.16
N SER A 41 2.22 -3.66 -7.92
CA SER A 41 1.46 -2.87 -8.90
C SER A 41 2.30 -2.47 -10.12
N SER A 42 3.61 -2.25 -9.96
CA SER A 42 4.51 -1.93 -11.08
C SER A 42 4.65 -3.11 -12.06
N ARG A 43 4.55 -4.35 -11.55
CA ARG A 43 4.73 -5.61 -12.31
C ARG A 43 3.46 -6.12 -13.01
N ILE A 44 2.32 -5.46 -12.84
CA ILE A 44 1.08 -5.84 -13.55
C ILE A 44 1.23 -5.57 -15.05
N SER A 45 0.69 -6.43 -15.92
CA SER A 45 0.76 -6.23 -17.37
C SER A 45 -0.08 -5.06 -17.85
N ASP A 46 0.31 -4.43 -18.95
CA ASP A 46 -0.43 -3.30 -19.52
C ASP A 46 -1.83 -3.70 -19.96
N ALA A 47 -2.02 -4.87 -20.56
CA ALA A 47 -3.34 -5.42 -20.87
C ALA A 47 -4.27 -5.50 -19.65
N THR A 48 -3.75 -5.91 -18.49
CA THR A 48 -4.53 -5.95 -17.24
C THR A 48 -4.85 -4.55 -16.74
N ARG A 49 -3.91 -3.62 -16.87
CA ARG A 49 -4.09 -2.21 -16.46
C ARG A 49 -5.14 -1.52 -17.34
N GLU A 50 -5.07 -1.72 -18.65
CA GLU A 50 -6.00 -1.20 -19.64
C GLU A 50 -7.42 -1.78 -19.48
N ALA A 51 -7.53 -3.06 -19.10
CA ALA A 51 -8.80 -3.69 -18.77
C ALA A 51 -9.42 -3.18 -17.46
N ASN A 52 -8.64 -2.51 -16.61
CA ASN A 52 -9.08 -2.00 -15.31
C ASN A 52 -8.66 -0.53 -15.10
N PRO A 53 -9.12 0.40 -15.95
CA PRO A 53 -8.69 1.80 -15.92
C PRO A 53 -9.21 2.56 -14.68
N GLN A 54 -10.23 2.05 -14.00
CA GLN A 54 -10.76 2.58 -12.75
C GLN A 54 -9.77 2.46 -11.57
N ILE A 55 -8.77 1.58 -11.68
CA ILE A 55 -7.75 1.41 -10.66
C ILE A 55 -6.57 2.34 -10.97
N ALA A 56 -6.17 3.15 -9.99
CA ALA A 56 -5.11 4.13 -10.13
C ALA A 56 -3.70 3.50 -10.10
N TRP A 57 -3.40 2.57 -11.01
CA TRP A 57 -2.17 1.77 -11.03
C TRP A 57 -0.88 2.59 -10.87
N ARG A 58 -0.80 3.73 -11.58
CA ARG A 58 0.36 4.64 -11.50
C ARG A 58 0.54 5.24 -10.10
N GLN A 59 -0.55 5.63 -9.46
CA GLN A 59 -0.51 6.22 -8.11
C GLN A 59 -0.15 5.15 -7.06
N ILE A 60 -0.69 3.94 -7.19
CA ILE A 60 -0.37 2.82 -6.29
C ILE A 60 1.12 2.47 -6.40
N ALA A 61 1.66 2.35 -7.62
CA ALA A 61 3.09 2.10 -7.83
C ALA A 61 3.97 3.23 -7.24
N ALA A 62 3.56 4.49 -7.40
CA ALA A 62 4.28 5.65 -6.86
C ALA A 62 4.26 5.73 -5.32
N THR A 63 3.32 5.04 -4.66
CA THR A 63 3.19 5.04 -3.19
C THR A 63 4.47 4.54 -2.52
N ARG A 64 5.14 3.55 -3.11
CA ARG A 64 6.44 3.05 -2.62
C ARG A 64 7.47 4.18 -2.46
N ASN A 65 7.60 5.02 -3.48
CA ASN A 65 8.59 6.10 -3.50
C ASN A 65 8.28 7.14 -2.42
N ARG A 66 6.99 7.44 -2.21
CA ARG A 66 6.55 8.43 -1.23
C ARG A 66 6.71 7.96 0.21
N VAL A 67 6.57 6.66 0.46
CA VAL A 67 6.63 6.11 1.82
C VAL A 67 8.06 5.76 2.24
N VAL A 68 8.94 5.45 1.29
CA VAL A 68 10.36 5.12 1.57
C VAL A 68 11.26 6.37 1.59
N HIS A 69 10.93 7.41 0.84
CA HIS A 69 11.75 8.63 0.70
C HIS A 69 11.09 9.90 1.25
N GLY A 70 9.90 9.77 1.87
CA GLY A 70 9.15 10.87 2.47
C GLY A 70 9.69 11.29 3.82
#